data_AF-F9XDV7-F1
#
_entry.id   AF-F9XDV7-F1
#
_cell.length_a   1.000
_cell.length_b   1.000
_cell.length_c   1.000
_cell.angle_alpha   90.00
_cell.angle_beta   90.00
_cell.angle_gamma   90.00
#
_symmetry.space_group_name_H-M   'P 1'
#
loop_
_entity.id
_entity.type
_entity.pdbx_description
1 polymer ?
#
loop_
_entity_poly.entity_id
_entity_poly.type
_entity_poly.pdbx_seq_one_letter_code
_entity_poly.pdbx_strand_id
1 'polypeptide(L)'
;MPFVLAFESEVIAEQLTIIEKDALDEVDWKDLISLNWQQSPPTCRNWVDYLNRETANGIDIVIARFNLVVKWCVSEVVLTELPSERARAITKYIHIASHCHRLHNYASLYQITLGLLSSDLARLKKTWSLVALREKQMLEHLEQLCRPLRNFQSLRAEMETAMPGNGIIPFIGLYTHDLMFNALKSARINSTAPEKEPLINFERYQTAAMIVKNLLRLTEASSRYTFSPDTEALSRCLWIAALSDQEIAQRSRALE
;
A
#
# COMPACT_ATOMS: atom_id res chain seq x y z
N MET A 1 -7.95 -10.13 -21.32
CA MET A 1 -7.68 -11.04 -20.19
C MET A 1 -6.55 -10.43 -19.36
N PRO A 2 -6.73 -10.21 -18.05
CA PRO A 2 -5.72 -9.59 -17.18
C PRO A 2 -4.40 -10.36 -17.22
N PHE A 3 -3.26 -9.65 -17.34
CA PHE A 3 -1.96 -10.32 -17.47
C PHE A 3 -1.62 -11.17 -16.25
N VAL A 4 -2.14 -10.79 -15.07
CA VAL A 4 -1.94 -11.53 -13.81
C VAL A 4 -2.40 -12.99 -13.90
N LEU A 5 -3.31 -13.32 -14.83
CA LEU A 5 -3.76 -14.69 -15.05
C LEU A 5 -2.73 -15.55 -15.82
N ALA A 6 -1.72 -14.95 -16.44
CA ALA A 6 -0.68 -15.64 -17.19
C ALA A 6 0.51 -16.10 -16.33
N PHE A 7 0.60 -15.64 -15.09
CA PHE A 7 1.71 -15.93 -14.18
C PHE A 7 1.22 -16.60 -12.90
N GLU A 8 2.10 -17.30 -12.19
CA GLU A 8 1.80 -17.78 -10.84
C GLU A 8 1.61 -16.62 -9.85
N SER A 9 0.75 -16.82 -8.86
CA SER A 9 0.39 -15.76 -7.91
C SER A 9 1.59 -15.33 -7.06
N GLU A 10 2.47 -16.30 -6.76
CA GLU A 10 3.74 -16.09 -6.08
C GLU A 10 4.67 -15.18 -6.87
N VAL A 11 4.86 -15.47 -8.16
CA VAL A 11 5.75 -14.70 -9.05
C VAL A 11 5.32 -13.23 -9.07
N ILE A 12 4.01 -12.97 -9.24
CA ILE A 12 3.50 -11.60 -9.21
C ILE A 12 3.73 -10.93 -7.84
N ALA A 13 3.53 -11.64 -6.74
CA ALA A 13 3.78 -11.09 -5.40
C ALA A 13 5.27 -10.76 -5.18
N GLU A 14 6.20 -11.60 -5.65
CA GLU A 14 7.64 -11.32 -5.62
C GLU A 14 7.99 -10.10 -6.48
N GLN A 15 7.46 -10.00 -7.70
CA GLN A 15 7.74 -8.87 -8.61
C GLN A 15 7.19 -7.55 -8.06
N LEU A 16 5.98 -7.57 -7.48
CA LEU A 16 5.47 -6.44 -6.72
C LEU A 16 6.43 -6.08 -5.60
N THR A 17 6.83 -7.05 -4.77
CA THR A 17 7.75 -6.82 -3.65
C THR A 17 9.07 -6.17 -4.07
N ILE A 18 9.64 -6.53 -5.22
CA ILE A 18 10.80 -5.85 -5.79
C ILE A 18 10.50 -4.36 -6.07
N ILE A 19 9.38 -4.06 -6.75
CA ILE A 19 9.00 -2.69 -7.10
C ILE A 19 8.71 -1.85 -5.84
N GLU A 20 7.98 -2.41 -4.87
CA GLU A 20 7.67 -1.68 -3.65
C GLU A 20 8.89 -1.50 -2.74
N LYS A 21 9.86 -2.42 -2.77
CA LYS A 21 11.17 -2.22 -2.15
C LYS A 21 11.90 -1.03 -2.78
N ASP A 22 11.99 -0.98 -4.10
CA ASP A 22 12.70 0.10 -4.80
C ASP A 22 12.03 1.46 -4.53
N ALA A 23 10.69 1.52 -4.51
CA ALA A 23 9.97 2.73 -4.13
C ALA A 23 10.22 3.13 -2.66
N LEU A 24 10.37 2.17 -1.75
CA LEU A 24 10.66 2.42 -0.34
C LEU A 24 12.10 2.93 -0.13
N ASP A 25 13.05 2.48 -0.95
CA ASP A 25 14.46 2.88 -0.87
C ASP A 25 14.66 4.37 -1.23
N GLU A 26 13.71 4.98 -1.95
CA GLU A 26 13.69 6.43 -2.24
C GLU A 26 13.28 7.30 -1.02
N VAL A 27 12.80 6.69 0.07
CA VAL A 27 12.33 7.44 1.25
C VAL A 27 13.52 7.93 2.09
N ASP A 28 13.74 9.25 2.13
CA ASP A 28 14.66 9.90 3.07
C ASP A 28 13.93 10.24 4.39
N TRP A 29 14.62 10.02 5.52
CA TRP A 29 14.12 10.42 6.83
C TRP A 29 13.90 11.94 6.96
N LYS A 30 14.62 12.75 6.17
CA LYS A 30 14.41 14.20 6.09
C LYS A 30 13.01 14.53 5.56
N ASP A 31 12.55 13.77 4.56
CA ASP A 31 11.21 13.93 4.02
C ASP A 31 10.17 13.59 5.10
N LEU A 32 10.43 12.55 5.90
CA LEU A 32 9.55 12.14 6.99
C LEU A 32 9.36 13.23 8.06
N ILE A 33 10.42 13.97 8.41
CA ILE A 33 10.32 15.02 9.44
C ILE A 33 9.83 16.36 8.89
N SER A 34 9.97 16.59 7.58
CA SER A 34 9.53 17.83 6.93
C SER A 34 7.99 17.95 6.91
N LEU A 35 7.29 16.80 6.89
CA LEU A 35 5.83 16.70 6.75
C LEU A 35 5.28 17.42 5.51
N ASN A 36 6.14 17.70 4.53
CA ASN A 36 5.79 18.39 3.28
C ASN A 36 5.37 17.39 2.20
N TRP A 37 4.50 16.45 2.55
CA TRP A 37 4.00 15.44 1.61
C TRP A 37 2.76 15.96 0.89
N GLN A 38 2.59 15.58 -0.37
CA GLN A 38 1.40 15.94 -1.12
C GLN A 38 0.18 15.23 -0.52
N GLN A 39 -0.67 15.98 0.18
CA GLN A 39 -1.93 15.45 0.73
C GLN A 39 -2.91 15.00 -0.36
N SER A 40 -2.72 15.48 -1.59
CA SER A 40 -3.44 15.07 -2.78
C SER A 40 -2.42 14.86 -3.89
N PRO A 41 -1.77 13.68 -3.95
CA PRO A 41 -0.84 13.39 -5.04
C PRO A 41 -1.60 13.48 -6.37
N PRO A 42 -0.96 13.97 -7.45
CA PRO A 42 -1.59 14.04 -8.75
C PRO A 42 -2.09 12.66 -9.15
N THR A 43 -3.25 12.62 -9.81
CA THR A 43 -3.84 11.37 -10.29
C THR A 43 -2.88 10.71 -11.29
N CYS A 44 -2.07 9.77 -10.80
CA CYS A 44 -1.18 8.96 -11.60
C CYS A 44 -2.01 7.87 -12.29
N ARG A 45 -1.99 7.86 -13.63
CA ARG A 45 -2.59 6.80 -14.43
C ARG A 45 -1.58 5.74 -14.86
N ASN A 46 -0.29 6.08 -14.86
CA ASN A 46 0.81 5.23 -15.33
C ASN A 46 2.04 5.48 -14.45
N TRP A 47 2.63 4.38 -13.96
CA TRP A 47 3.76 4.44 -13.04
C TRP A 47 5.00 5.12 -13.63
N VAL A 48 5.38 4.76 -14.86
CA VAL A 48 6.58 5.29 -15.51
C VAL A 48 6.44 6.78 -15.82
N ASP A 49 5.25 7.21 -16.24
CA ASP A 49 4.96 8.63 -16.47
C ASP A 49 5.04 9.47 -15.20
N TYR A 50 4.80 8.87 -14.03
CA TYR A 50 4.93 9.55 -12.75
C TYR A 50 6.40 9.69 -12.34
N LEU A 51 7.19 8.62 -12.47
CA LEU A 51 8.62 8.64 -12.14
C LEU A 51 9.41 9.64 -12.99
N ASN A 52 8.97 9.91 -14.23
CA ASN A 52 9.60 10.89 -15.12
C ASN A 52 9.31 12.37 -14.74
N ARG A 53 8.51 12.64 -13.70
CA ARG A 53 8.22 14.02 -13.24
C ARG A 53 9.19 14.38 -12.12
N GLU A 54 10.07 15.36 -12.37
CA GLU A 54 11.24 15.74 -11.53
C GLU A 54 10.94 16.30 -10.11
N THR A 55 9.80 16.01 -9.47
CA THR A 55 9.36 16.76 -8.27
C THR A 55 8.78 15.94 -7.13
N ALA A 56 8.83 14.61 -7.15
CA ALA A 56 8.28 13.78 -6.07
C ALA A 56 9.36 13.39 -5.07
N ASN A 57 9.15 13.68 -3.78
CA ASN A 57 9.97 13.08 -2.71
C ASN A 57 9.62 11.59 -2.55
N GLY A 58 10.44 10.81 -1.84
CA GLY A 58 10.23 9.37 -1.69
C GLY A 58 8.88 8.99 -1.08
N ILE A 59 8.34 9.82 -0.17
CA ILE A 59 7.03 9.59 0.43
C ILE A 59 5.92 9.75 -0.62
N ASP A 60 5.99 10.77 -1.47
CA ASP A 60 5.04 10.98 -2.56
C ASP A 60 5.08 9.82 -3.56
N ILE A 61 6.28 9.29 -3.86
CA ILE A 61 6.49 8.10 -4.72
C ILE A 61 5.74 6.89 -4.15
N VAL A 62 5.93 6.56 -2.87
CA VAL A 62 5.27 5.41 -2.25
C VAL A 62 3.76 5.60 -2.16
N ILE A 63 3.27 6.81 -1.85
CA ILE A 63 1.83 7.11 -1.81
C ILE A 63 1.22 7.00 -3.23
N ALA A 64 1.89 7.53 -4.25
CA ALA A 64 1.43 7.45 -5.63
C ALA A 64 1.39 5.99 -6.10
N ARG A 65 2.41 5.20 -5.79
CA ARG A 65 2.44 3.76 -6.08
C ARG A 65 1.28 3.03 -5.42
N PHE A 66 1.03 3.29 -4.13
CA PHE A 66 -0.06 2.68 -3.39
C PHE A 66 -1.41 2.92 -4.06
N ASN A 67 -1.72 4.18 -4.36
CA ASN A 67 -2.98 4.56 -4.99
C ASN A 67 -3.12 3.97 -6.40
N LEU A 68 -2.01 3.94 -7.16
CA LEU A 68 -2.00 3.35 -8.50
C LEU A 68 -2.30 1.86 -8.47
N VAL A 69 -1.67 1.08 -7.58
CA VAL A 69 -1.88 -0.37 -7.49
C VAL A 69 -3.32 -0.70 -7.09
N VAL A 70 -3.90 0.05 -6.13
CA VAL A 70 -5.32 -0.08 -5.76
C VAL A 70 -6.22 0.10 -6.98
N LYS A 71 -6.04 1.22 -7.71
CA LYS A 71 -6.88 1.53 -8.87
C LYS A 71 -6.63 0.59 -10.05
N TRP A 72 -5.40 0.16 -10.27
CA TRP A 72 -5.03 -0.81 -11.31
C TRP A 72 -5.74 -2.14 -11.07
N CYS A 73 -5.71 -2.66 -9.84
CA CYS A 73 -6.42 -3.88 -9.46
C CYS A 73 -7.91 -3.79 -9.79
N VAL A 74 -8.56 -2.67 -9.47
CA VAL A 74 -9.98 -2.45 -9.81
C VAL A 74 -10.17 -2.35 -11.31
N SER A 75 -9.30 -1.61 -12.00
CA SER A 75 -9.35 -1.38 -13.45
C SER A 75 -9.30 -2.69 -14.24
N GLU A 76 -8.36 -3.58 -13.93
CA GLU A 76 -8.21 -4.87 -14.61
C GLU A 76 -9.48 -5.74 -14.49
N VAL A 77 -10.13 -5.71 -13.33
CA VAL A 77 -11.38 -6.46 -13.11
C VAL A 77 -12.53 -5.84 -13.90
N VAL A 78 -12.72 -4.51 -13.87
CA VAL A 78 -13.83 -3.86 -14.61
C VAL A 78 -13.61 -3.75 -16.12
N LEU A 79 -12.37 -3.94 -16.58
CA LEU A 79 -12.04 -4.09 -18.01
C LEU A 79 -12.31 -5.50 -18.54
N THR A 80 -12.54 -6.47 -17.66
CA THR A 80 -12.81 -7.86 -18.05
C THR A 80 -14.32 -8.06 -18.24
N GLU A 81 -14.74 -8.39 -19.47
CA GLU A 81 -16.16 -8.38 -19.87
C GLU A 81 -16.97 -9.58 -19.37
N LEU A 82 -16.37 -10.77 -19.36
CA LEU A 82 -17.07 -11.99 -18.95
C LEU A 82 -17.08 -12.15 -17.42
N PRO A 83 -18.24 -12.40 -16.78
CA PRO A 83 -18.32 -12.58 -15.33
C PRO A 83 -17.43 -13.71 -14.80
N SER A 84 -17.29 -14.80 -15.56
CA SER A 84 -16.43 -15.93 -15.20
C SER A 84 -14.94 -15.56 -15.23
N GLU A 85 -14.51 -14.77 -16.20
CA GLU A 85 -13.13 -14.28 -16.28
C GLU A 85 -12.85 -13.24 -15.19
N ARG A 86 -13.81 -12.37 -14.89
CA ARG A 86 -13.71 -11.46 -13.74
C ARG A 86 -13.56 -12.21 -12.43
N ALA A 87 -14.36 -13.26 -12.22
CA ALA A 87 -14.26 -14.08 -11.02
C ALA A 87 -12.88 -14.75 -10.90
N ARG A 88 -12.32 -15.24 -12.01
CA ARG A 88 -10.93 -15.75 -12.06
C ARG A 88 -9.91 -14.67 -11.70
N ALA A 89 -10.07 -13.45 -12.22
CA ALA A 89 -9.19 -12.33 -11.90
C ALA A 89 -9.26 -11.95 -10.40
N ILE A 90 -10.46 -11.86 -9.84
CA ILE A 90 -10.66 -11.61 -8.40
C ILE A 90 -9.99 -12.70 -7.56
N THR A 91 -10.22 -13.98 -7.86
CA THR A 91 -9.56 -15.09 -7.16
C THR A 91 -8.03 -14.99 -7.28
N LYS A 92 -7.52 -14.63 -8.46
CA LYS A 92 -6.08 -14.44 -8.66
C LYS A 92 -5.51 -13.35 -7.75
N TYR A 93 -6.19 -12.20 -7.66
CA TYR A 93 -5.79 -11.11 -6.76
C TYR A 93 -5.85 -11.49 -5.29
N ILE A 94 -6.85 -12.27 -4.85
CA ILE A 94 -6.91 -12.79 -3.47
C ILE A 94 -5.67 -13.64 -3.17
N HIS A 95 -5.27 -14.50 -4.11
CA HIS A 95 -4.07 -15.32 -3.96
C HIS A 95 -2.79 -14.50 -3.96
N ILE A 96 -2.66 -13.52 -4.86
CA ILE A 96 -1.50 -12.61 -4.88
C ILE A 96 -1.39 -11.89 -3.54
N ALA A 97 -2.49 -11.33 -3.01
CA ALA A 97 -2.51 -10.68 -1.70
C ALA A 97 -2.12 -11.65 -0.56
N SER A 98 -2.57 -12.90 -0.61
CA SER A 98 -2.15 -13.94 0.33
C SER A 98 -0.64 -14.26 0.24
N HIS A 99 -0.06 -14.29 -0.96
CA HIS A 99 1.41 -14.39 -1.10
C HIS A 99 2.10 -13.14 -0.56
N CYS A 100 1.61 -11.93 -0.85
CA CYS A 100 2.16 -10.70 -0.29
C CYS A 100 2.18 -10.73 1.25
N HIS A 101 1.13 -11.26 1.89
CA HIS A 101 1.10 -11.48 3.34
C HIS A 101 2.22 -12.43 3.79
N ARG A 102 2.40 -13.58 3.13
CA ARG A 102 3.48 -14.53 3.43
C ARG A 102 4.88 -13.95 3.24
N LEU A 103 5.05 -13.06 2.26
CA LEU A 103 6.30 -12.37 1.98
C LEU A 103 6.53 -11.16 2.90
N HIS A 104 5.61 -10.86 3.82
CA HIS A 104 5.60 -9.64 4.63
C HIS A 104 5.61 -8.34 3.79
N ASN A 105 5.06 -8.41 2.58
CA ASN A 105 4.77 -7.23 1.77
C ASN A 105 3.40 -6.68 2.16
N TYR A 106 3.36 -5.93 3.26
CA TYR A 106 2.13 -5.38 3.81
C TYR A 106 1.57 -4.22 2.97
N ALA A 107 2.43 -3.53 2.20
CA ALA A 107 1.97 -2.51 1.26
C ALA A 107 1.07 -3.13 0.18
N SER A 108 1.55 -4.13 -0.55
CA SER A 108 0.82 -4.70 -1.70
C SER A 108 -0.31 -5.62 -1.28
N LEU A 109 -0.16 -6.30 -0.15
CA LEU A 109 -1.28 -6.93 0.55
C LEU A 109 -2.43 -5.94 0.74
N TYR A 110 -2.15 -4.77 1.33
CA TYR A 110 -3.19 -3.80 1.66
C TYR A 110 -3.76 -3.14 0.40
N GLN A 111 -2.92 -2.78 -0.58
CA GLN A 111 -3.33 -2.20 -1.86
C GLN A 111 -4.34 -3.10 -2.58
N ILE A 112 -4.02 -4.39 -2.74
CA ILE A 112 -4.88 -5.34 -3.45
C ILE A 112 -6.17 -5.58 -2.65
N THR A 113 -6.06 -5.75 -1.33
CA THR A 113 -7.23 -5.95 -0.45
C THR A 113 -8.19 -4.77 -0.55
N LEU A 114 -7.70 -3.53 -0.51
CA LEU A 114 -8.52 -2.33 -0.70
C LEU A 114 -9.19 -2.28 -2.08
N GLY A 115 -8.47 -2.64 -3.14
CA GLY A 115 -9.04 -2.71 -4.49
C GLY A 115 -10.21 -3.68 -4.56
N LEU A 116 -10.03 -4.90 -4.03
CA LEU A 116 -11.07 -5.95 -4.02
C LEU A 116 -12.29 -5.59 -3.17
N LEU A 117 -12.10 -4.83 -2.08
CA LEU A 117 -13.17 -4.37 -1.19
C LEU A 117 -13.82 -3.06 -1.65
N SER A 118 -13.34 -2.46 -2.74
CA SER A 118 -13.91 -1.22 -3.27
C SER A 118 -15.40 -1.38 -3.62
N SER A 119 -16.16 -0.30 -3.50
CA SER A 119 -17.59 -0.32 -3.82
C SER A 119 -17.88 -0.67 -5.29
N ASP A 120 -16.91 -0.39 -6.18
CA ASP A 120 -16.98 -0.69 -7.60
C ASP A 120 -16.82 -2.18 -7.89
N LEU A 121 -16.08 -2.93 -7.08
CA LEU A 121 -16.05 -4.39 -7.22
C LEU A 121 -17.13 -5.07 -6.38
N ALA A 122 -17.40 -4.60 -5.17
CA ALA A 122 -18.38 -5.20 -4.26
C ALA A 122 -19.82 -5.25 -4.82
N ARG A 123 -20.14 -4.39 -5.80
CA ARG A 123 -21.45 -4.38 -6.47
C ARG A 123 -21.66 -5.53 -7.46
N LEU A 124 -20.59 -6.14 -7.98
CA LEU A 124 -20.65 -7.13 -9.06
C LEU A 124 -21.18 -8.49 -8.56
N LYS A 125 -22.46 -8.56 -8.19
CA LYS A 125 -23.07 -9.70 -7.48
C LYS A 125 -23.02 -11.01 -8.26
N LYS A 126 -23.22 -10.98 -9.58
CA LYS A 126 -23.10 -12.16 -10.46
C LYS A 126 -21.65 -12.61 -10.59
N THR A 127 -20.70 -11.67 -10.64
CA THR A 127 -19.28 -12.03 -10.61
C THR A 127 -18.91 -12.69 -9.27
N TRP A 128 -19.29 -12.07 -8.15
CA TRP A 128 -19.00 -12.59 -6.82
C TRP A 128 -19.69 -13.94 -6.55
N SER A 129 -20.83 -14.25 -7.14
CA SER A 129 -21.46 -15.57 -6.98
C SER A 129 -20.62 -16.70 -7.60
N LEU A 130 -19.78 -16.40 -8.58
CA LEU A 130 -18.86 -17.35 -9.22
C LEU A 130 -17.53 -17.52 -8.47
N VAL A 131 -17.21 -16.63 -7.53
CA VAL A 131 -16.03 -16.77 -6.66
C VAL A 131 -16.33 -17.79 -5.56
N ALA A 132 -15.47 -18.81 -5.44
CA ALA A 132 -15.65 -19.88 -4.46
C ALA A 132 -15.64 -19.36 -3.01
N LEU A 133 -16.40 -20.02 -2.13
CA LEU A 133 -16.55 -19.60 -0.72
C LEU A 133 -15.21 -19.53 0.02
N ARG A 134 -14.32 -20.49 -0.23
CA ARG A 134 -12.97 -20.52 0.35
C ARG A 134 -12.17 -19.26 0.04
N GLU A 135 -12.30 -18.74 -1.17
CA GLU A 135 -11.58 -17.53 -1.60
C GLU A 135 -12.15 -16.29 -0.92
N LYS A 136 -13.47 -16.21 -0.76
CA LYS A 136 -14.12 -15.13 0.00
C LYS A 136 -13.67 -15.12 1.46
N GLN A 137 -13.60 -16.30 2.09
CA GLN A 137 -13.09 -16.43 3.47
C GLN A 137 -11.61 -16.02 3.58
N MET A 138 -10.80 -16.31 2.57
CA MET A 138 -9.42 -15.82 2.52
C MET A 138 -9.38 -14.29 2.43
N LEU A 139 -10.19 -13.68 1.56
CA LEU A 139 -10.30 -12.22 1.48
C LEU A 139 -10.77 -11.60 2.80
N GLU A 140 -11.75 -12.20 3.46
CA GLU A 140 -12.22 -11.75 4.79
C GLU A 140 -11.09 -11.78 5.84
N HIS A 141 -10.22 -12.80 5.81
CA HIS A 141 -9.06 -12.86 6.69
C HIS A 141 -8.05 -11.73 6.40
N LEU A 142 -7.74 -11.49 5.12
CA LEU A 142 -6.86 -10.39 4.70
C LEU A 142 -7.46 -9.02 5.07
N GLU A 143 -8.79 -8.87 4.95
CA GLU A 143 -9.52 -7.68 5.39
C GLU A 143 -9.34 -7.47 6.90
N GLN A 144 -9.53 -8.50 7.74
CA GLN A 144 -9.38 -8.35 9.20
C GLN A 144 -8.02 -7.81 9.60
N LEU A 145 -6.97 -8.23 8.89
CA LEU A 145 -5.61 -7.75 9.12
C LEU A 145 -5.48 -6.27 8.77
N CYS A 146 -6.11 -5.84 7.68
CA CYS A 146 -6.03 -4.47 7.15
C CYS A 146 -7.03 -3.48 7.77
N ARG A 147 -7.88 -3.91 8.71
CA ARG A 147 -8.91 -3.06 9.30
C ARG A 147 -8.30 -1.95 10.16
N PRO A 148 -8.82 -0.71 10.10
CA PRO A 148 -8.39 0.42 10.94
C PRO A 148 -8.86 0.30 12.41
N LEU A 149 -9.17 -0.90 12.90
CA LEU A 149 -9.62 -1.12 14.27
C LEU A 149 -8.46 -0.91 15.25
N ARG A 150 -8.71 -0.10 16.29
CA ARG A 150 -7.71 0.27 17.32
C ARG A 150 -6.39 0.77 16.69
N ASN A 151 -6.52 1.68 15.72
CA ASN A 151 -5.38 2.22 14.95
C ASN A 151 -4.56 1.11 14.26
N PHE A 152 -5.24 0.22 13.54
CA PHE A 152 -4.62 -0.89 12.79
C PHE A 152 -3.82 -1.85 13.68
N GLN A 153 -4.36 -2.20 14.86
CA GLN A 153 -3.65 -3.04 15.85
C GLN A 153 -3.10 -4.33 15.24
N SER A 154 -3.88 -5.03 14.42
CA SER A 154 -3.48 -6.30 13.80
C SER A 154 -2.28 -6.12 12.85
N LEU A 155 -2.36 -5.15 11.93
CA LEU A 155 -1.30 -4.88 10.97
C LEU A 155 -0.02 -4.39 11.66
N ARG A 156 -0.15 -3.57 12.70
CA ARG A 156 0.99 -3.12 13.51
C ARG A 156 1.67 -4.28 14.22
N ALA A 157 0.88 -5.17 14.83
CA ALA A 157 1.42 -6.34 15.52
C ALA A 157 2.23 -7.22 14.58
N GLU A 158 1.72 -7.49 13.36
CA GLU A 158 2.45 -8.21 12.31
C GLU A 158 3.79 -7.56 11.93
N MET A 159 3.80 -6.23 11.70
CA MET A 159 5.04 -5.51 11.36
C MET A 159 6.05 -5.43 12.53
N GLU A 160 5.58 -5.51 13.78
CA GLU A 160 6.42 -5.51 14.98
C GLU A 160 7.01 -6.89 15.29
N THR A 161 6.25 -7.97 15.02
CA THR A 161 6.67 -9.36 15.28
C THR A 161 7.42 -10.00 14.12
N ALA A 162 7.44 -9.35 12.95
CA ALA A 162 8.23 -9.78 11.80
C ALA A 162 9.69 -10.04 12.22
N MET A 163 10.12 -11.30 12.06
CA MET A 163 11.40 -11.76 12.59
C MET A 163 12.57 -10.95 11.99
N PRO A 164 13.61 -10.63 12.78
CA PRO A 164 14.81 -9.94 12.32
C PRO A 164 15.65 -10.71 11.29
N GLY A 165 15.12 -11.73 10.63
CA GLY A 165 15.76 -12.50 9.55
C GLY A 165 15.06 -12.35 8.20
N ASN A 166 13.81 -11.86 8.16
CA ASN A 166 13.00 -11.82 6.95
C ASN A 166 12.95 -10.40 6.36
N GLY A 167 12.74 -10.31 5.05
CA GLY A 167 12.38 -9.05 4.40
C GLY A 167 10.99 -8.57 4.84
N ILE A 168 10.77 -7.25 4.76
CA ILE A 168 9.47 -6.63 5.04
C ILE A 168 9.29 -5.38 4.17
N ILE A 169 8.08 -5.20 3.61
CA ILE A 169 7.63 -3.93 3.04
C ILE A 169 6.54 -3.39 3.97
N PRO A 170 6.81 -2.34 4.76
CA PRO A 170 5.82 -1.77 5.65
C PRO A 170 4.74 -0.99 4.88
N PHE A 171 3.53 -0.93 5.44
CA PHE A 171 2.58 0.08 5.03
C PHE A 171 2.95 1.42 5.69
N ILE A 172 3.68 2.27 4.95
CA ILE A 172 4.21 3.54 5.47
C ILE A 172 3.12 4.51 5.94
N GLY A 173 1.88 4.35 5.44
CA GLY A 173 0.73 5.19 5.78
C GLY A 173 0.44 5.26 7.29
N LEU A 174 0.79 4.22 8.04
CA LEU A 174 0.66 4.22 9.50
C LEU A 174 1.65 5.16 10.17
N TYR A 175 2.90 5.16 9.71
CA TYR A 175 3.97 5.98 10.25
C TYR A 175 3.78 7.45 9.86
N THR A 176 3.36 7.72 8.63
CA THR A 176 3.05 9.09 8.19
C THR A 176 1.85 9.65 8.93
N HIS A 177 0.80 8.85 9.16
CA HIS A 177 -0.34 9.24 10.00
C HIS A 177 0.08 9.54 11.45
N ASP A 178 0.90 8.69 12.06
CA ASP A 178 1.38 8.91 13.44
C ASP A 178 2.24 10.17 13.56
N LEU A 179 3.08 10.45 12.55
CA LEU A 179 3.87 11.69 12.47
C LEU A 179 2.99 12.93 12.34
N MET A 180 1.96 12.89 11.48
CA MET A 180 0.98 13.98 11.35
C MET A 180 0.22 14.22 12.64
N PHE A 181 -0.24 13.14 13.30
CA PHE A 181 -0.95 13.26 14.58
C PHE A 181 -0.05 13.83 15.67
N ASN A 182 1.21 13.39 15.77
CA ASN A 182 2.18 13.93 16.72
C ASN A 182 2.53 15.40 16.44
N ALA A 183 2.49 15.83 15.16
CA ALA A 183 2.73 17.22 14.78
C ALA A 183 1.65 18.21 15.27
N LEU A 184 0.46 17.71 15.63
CA LEU A 184 -0.60 18.50 16.26
C LEU A 184 -0.23 18.95 17.69
N LYS A 185 0.72 18.26 18.36
CA LYS A 185 1.25 18.69 19.66
C LYS A 185 2.02 20.01 19.50
N SER A 186 1.95 20.91 20.46
CA SER A 186 2.70 22.17 20.42
C SER A 186 4.21 21.92 20.38
N ALA A 187 4.94 22.68 19.55
CA ALA A 187 6.41 22.59 19.48
C ALA A 187 7.09 23.09 20.77
N ARG A 188 6.38 23.95 21.52
CA ARG A 188 6.83 24.50 22.80
C ARG A 188 5.74 24.34 23.86
N ILE A 189 6.14 24.26 25.12
CA ILE A 189 5.27 24.24 26.29
C ILE A 189 5.56 25.46 27.16
N ASN A 190 4.54 25.93 27.88
CA ASN A 190 4.72 27.04 28.81
C ASN A 190 5.69 26.62 29.94
N SER A 191 6.59 27.52 30.30
CA SER A 191 7.45 27.31 31.45
C SER A 191 6.62 27.33 32.73
N THR A 192 6.92 26.43 33.67
CA THR A 192 6.30 26.42 35.01
C THR A 192 6.83 27.56 35.90
N ALA A 193 7.91 28.22 35.50
CA ALA A 193 8.46 29.39 36.18
C ALA A 193 7.84 30.69 35.63
N PRO A 194 7.51 31.67 36.48
CA PRO A 194 7.05 32.98 36.04
C PRO A 194 8.08 33.65 35.11
N GLU A 195 7.59 34.31 34.06
CA GLU A 195 8.39 35.16 33.14
C GLU A 195 9.50 34.46 32.34
N LYS A 196 9.55 33.12 32.31
CA LYS A 196 10.49 32.38 31.47
C LYS A 196 9.93 32.12 30.07
N GLU A 197 10.85 32.14 29.09
CA GLU A 197 10.57 31.75 27.73
C GLU A 197 9.95 30.34 27.63
N PRO A 198 9.08 30.09 26.65
CA PRO A 198 8.47 28.79 26.44
C PRO A 198 9.53 27.73 26.09
N LEU A 199 9.45 26.58 26.76
CA LEU A 199 10.40 25.47 26.64
C LEU A 199 10.11 24.62 25.41
N ILE A 200 11.14 23.97 24.85
CA ILE A 200 10.96 22.98 23.77
C ILE A 200 10.16 21.79 24.30
N ASN A 201 9.12 21.39 23.58
CA ASN A 201 8.36 20.18 23.89
C ASN A 201 9.17 18.93 23.49
N PHE A 202 10.12 18.52 24.32
CA PHE A 202 11.02 17.40 24.01
C PHE A 202 10.27 16.09 23.73
N GLU A 203 9.14 15.85 24.40
CA GLU A 203 8.30 14.65 24.19
C GLU A 203 7.80 14.55 22.74
N ARG A 204 7.37 15.67 22.14
CA ARG A 204 6.95 15.71 20.72
C ARG A 204 8.09 15.25 19.81
N TYR A 205 9.30 15.78 19.99
CA TYR A 205 10.44 15.45 19.15
C TYR A 205 10.96 14.03 19.40
N GLN A 206 10.93 13.56 20.64
CA GLN A 206 11.27 12.19 21.00
C GLN A 206 10.31 11.18 20.36
N THR A 207 9.00 11.47 20.38
CA THR A 207 7.98 10.63 19.73
C THR A 207 8.19 10.60 18.21
N ALA A 208 8.42 11.76 17.57
CA ALA A 208 8.71 11.81 16.13
C ALA A 208 9.95 10.99 15.77
N ALA A 209 11.04 11.15 16.54
CA ALA A 209 12.27 10.39 16.32
C ALA A 209 12.07 8.88 16.48
N MET A 210 11.23 8.44 17.43
CA MET A 210 10.89 7.04 17.62
C MET A 210 10.13 6.47 16.42
N ILE A 211 9.14 7.21 15.89
CA ILE A 211 8.38 6.79 14.71
C ILE A 211 9.31 6.66 13.48
N VAL A 212 10.17 7.66 13.25
CA VAL A 212 11.13 7.64 12.14
C VAL A 212 12.11 6.47 12.27
N LYS A 213 12.69 6.26 13.46
CA LYS A 213 13.62 5.14 13.70
C LYS A 213 12.95 3.78 13.45
N ASN A 214 11.70 3.62 13.86
CA ASN A 214 10.96 2.39 13.63
C ASN A 214 10.75 2.14 12.13
N LEU A 215 10.39 3.17 11.35
CA LEU A 215 10.23 3.04 9.91
C LEU A 215 11.59 2.74 9.23
N LEU A 216 12.66 3.45 9.59
CA LEU A 216 14.00 3.21 9.03
C LEU A 216 14.50 1.79 9.28
N ARG A 217 14.22 1.21 10.47
CA ARG A 217 14.52 -0.20 10.76
C ARG A 217 13.80 -1.16 9.79
N LEU A 218 12.56 -0.83 9.41
CA LEU A 218 11.77 -1.63 8.47
C LEU A 218 12.26 -1.44 7.04
N THR A 219 12.63 -0.23 6.65
CA THR A 219 13.31 0.05 5.39
C THR A 219 14.62 -0.73 5.29
N GLU A 220 15.46 -0.73 6.33
CA GLU A 220 16.68 -1.54 6.34
C GLU A 220 16.37 -3.04 6.20
N ALA A 221 15.30 -3.52 6.84
CA ALA A 221 14.88 -4.91 6.70
C ALA A 221 14.35 -5.26 5.29
N SER A 222 13.84 -4.31 4.50
CA SER A 222 13.43 -4.57 3.11
C SER A 222 14.60 -5.06 2.24
N SER A 223 15.84 -4.64 2.54
CA SER A 223 17.05 -5.03 1.80
C SER A 223 17.37 -6.54 1.88
N ARG A 224 16.68 -7.29 2.74
CA ARG A 224 16.87 -8.73 2.96
C ARG A 224 16.17 -9.59 1.91
N TYR A 225 15.30 -9.01 1.09
CA TYR A 225 14.71 -9.73 -0.03
C TYR A 225 15.78 -10.15 -1.04
N THR A 226 15.75 -11.41 -1.46
CA THR A 226 16.71 -12.00 -2.41
C THR A 226 16.01 -12.56 -3.65
N PHE A 227 14.85 -11.98 -4.00
CA PHE A 227 14.08 -12.40 -5.16
C PHE A 227 14.81 -12.09 -6.46
N SER A 228 14.72 -13.02 -7.41
CA SER A 228 15.25 -12.82 -8.76
C SER A 228 14.16 -12.22 -9.65
N PRO A 229 14.44 -11.12 -10.38
CA PRO A 229 13.50 -10.56 -11.33
C PRO A 229 13.09 -11.56 -12.41
N ASP A 230 11.79 -11.80 -12.56
CA ASP A 230 11.24 -12.39 -13.79
C ASP A 230 11.05 -11.25 -14.78
N THR A 231 11.77 -11.25 -15.89
CA THR A 231 11.83 -10.11 -16.81
C THR A 231 10.46 -9.74 -17.38
N GLU A 232 9.63 -10.74 -17.73
CA GLU A 232 8.32 -10.48 -18.32
C GLU A 232 7.32 -10.02 -17.26
N ALA A 233 7.23 -10.74 -16.14
CA ALA A 233 6.32 -10.41 -15.05
C ALA A 233 6.67 -9.05 -14.43
N LEU A 234 7.96 -8.79 -14.17
CA LEU A 234 8.41 -7.52 -13.62
C LEU A 234 8.06 -6.36 -14.54
N SER A 235 8.32 -6.50 -15.85
CA SER A 235 7.93 -5.48 -16.82
C SER A 235 6.42 -5.21 -16.79
N ARG A 236 5.58 -6.24 -16.73
CA ARG A 236 4.12 -6.05 -16.66
C ARG A 236 3.68 -5.38 -15.34
N CYS A 237 4.31 -5.72 -14.21
CA CYS A 237 4.05 -5.11 -12.91
C CYS A 237 4.58 -3.66 -12.78
N LEU A 238 5.64 -3.32 -13.51
CA LEU A 238 6.22 -1.99 -13.55
C LEU A 238 5.35 -1.04 -14.37
N TRP A 239 4.91 -1.49 -15.55
CA TRP A 239 4.13 -0.70 -16.51
C TRP A 239 2.62 -0.76 -16.28
N ILE A 240 2.19 -0.90 -15.02
CA ILE A 240 0.77 -0.89 -14.68
C ILE A 240 0.16 0.48 -14.97
N ALA A 241 -1.08 0.45 -15.41
CA ALA A 241 -1.88 1.65 -15.62
C ALA A 241 -3.30 1.45 -15.07
N ALA A 242 -3.90 2.54 -14.60
CA ALA A 242 -5.24 2.52 -14.04
C ALA A 242 -6.19 3.46 -14.80
N LEU A 243 -7.45 3.04 -14.86
CA LEU A 243 -8.56 3.91 -15.25
C LEU A 243 -8.76 5.03 -14.22
N SER A 244 -9.41 6.11 -14.64
CA SER A 244 -9.89 7.13 -13.71
C SER A 244 -11.07 6.61 -12.87
N ASP A 245 -11.33 7.27 -11.74
CA ASP A 245 -12.44 6.91 -10.85
C ASP A 245 -13.80 6.97 -11.56
N GLN A 246 -13.98 7.93 -12.47
CA GLN A 246 -15.18 8.04 -13.29
C GLN A 246 -15.32 6.86 -14.26
N GLU A 247 -14.25 6.48 -14.95
CA GLU A 247 -14.24 5.33 -15.87
C GLU A 247 -14.49 4.02 -15.12
N ILE A 248 -13.87 3.84 -13.95
CA ILE A 248 -14.09 2.68 -13.07
C ILE A 248 -15.56 2.60 -12.68
N ALA A 249 -16.12 3.69 -12.14
CA ALA A 249 -17.51 3.70 -11.67
C ALA A 249 -18.51 3.49 -12.81
N GLN A 250 -18.26 4.08 -13.98
CA GLN A 250 -19.10 3.90 -15.16
C GLN A 250 -19.09 2.46 -15.65
N ARG A 251 -17.89 1.86 -15.79
CA ARG A 251 -17.75 0.48 -16.25
C ARG A 251 -18.31 -0.52 -15.26
N SER A 252 -18.00 -0.36 -13.98
CA SER A 252 -18.53 -1.18 -12.89
C SER A 252 -20.05 -1.28 -12.96
N ARG A 253 -20.76 -0.13 -13.07
CA ARG A 253 -22.23 -0.09 -13.19
C ARG A 253 -22.77 -0.66 -14.51
N ALA A 254 -22.01 -0.55 -15.59
CA ALA A 254 -22.41 -1.08 -16.89
C ALA A 254 -22.32 -2.61 -16.94
N LEU A 255 -21.44 -3.20 -16.13
CA LEU A 255 -21.31 -4.65 -16.02
C LEU A 255 -22.45 -5.27 -15.20
N GLU A 256 -22.70 -4.75 -13.98
CA GLU A 256 -23.66 -5.28 -13.01
C GLU A 256 -24.13 -4.21 -12.00
#